data_AF-A0A844II88-F1
#
_entry.id   AF-A0A844II88-F1
#
_cell.length_a   1.000
_cell.length_b   1.000
_cell.length_c   1.000
_cell.angle_alpha   90.00
_cell.angle_beta   90.00
_cell.angle_gamma   90.00
#
_symmetry.space_group_name_H-M   'P 1'
#
loop_
_entity.id
_entity.type
_entity.pdbx_description
1 polymer ?
#
loop_
_entity_poly.entity_id
_entity_poly.type
_entity_poly.pdbx_seq_one_letter_code
_entity_poly.pdbx_strand_id
1 'polypeptide(L)'
;MLNPKISGEEITNRGKEIYEKIIRPLAEKTENIGKIISINVETGEYEIGDDLIITSRRLQAKQPDAPIWAGRIGFNAVYAVGGTLIRTT
;
A
#
# COMPACT_ATOMS: atom_id res chain seq x y z
N MET A 1 5.47 -20.78 2.68
CA MET A 1 5.23 -19.33 2.62
C MET A 1 5.65 -18.75 3.95
N LEU A 2 6.43 -17.68 3.94
CA LEU A 2 6.67 -16.89 5.15
C LEU A 2 5.44 -16.02 5.38
N ASN A 3 4.96 -15.98 6.61
CA ASN A 3 3.78 -15.23 7.00
C ASN A 3 4.19 -14.07 7.91
N PRO A 4 3.59 -12.88 7.76
CA PRO A 4 3.82 -11.78 8.69
C PRO A 4 3.48 -12.17 10.12
N LYS A 5 4.22 -11.61 11.09
CA LYS A 5 4.07 -11.92 12.53
C LYS A 5 2.86 -11.25 13.18
N ILE A 6 2.21 -10.32 12.48
CA ILE A 6 1.05 -9.54 12.96
C ILE A 6 -0.21 -9.87 12.13
N SER A 7 -1.38 -9.66 12.72
CA SER A 7 -2.67 -9.96 12.09
C SER A 7 -2.94 -9.02 10.89
N GLY A 8 -3.77 -9.47 9.94
CA GLY A 8 -4.17 -8.63 8.81
C GLY A 8 -4.90 -7.34 9.23
N GLU A 9 -5.63 -7.37 10.34
CA GLU A 9 -6.26 -6.19 10.93
C GLU A 9 -5.22 -5.18 11.42
N GLU A 10 -4.20 -5.65 12.13
CA GLU A 10 -3.11 -4.80 12.61
C GLU A 10 -2.31 -4.20 11.43
N ILE A 11 -2.04 -4.99 10.39
CA ILE A 11 -1.42 -4.51 9.15
C ILE A 11 -2.27 -3.39 8.53
N THR A 12 -3.58 -3.58 8.49
CA THR A 12 -4.52 -2.61 7.90
C THR A 12 -4.55 -1.31 8.69
N ASN A 13 -4.62 -1.39 10.02
CA ASN A 13 -4.68 -0.21 10.89
C ASN A 13 -3.38 0.59 10.81
N ARG A 14 -2.22 -0.07 10.95
CA ARG A 14 -0.91 0.59 10.84
C ARG A 14 -0.66 1.15 9.45
N GLY A 15 -0.95 0.38 8.41
CA GLY A 15 -0.74 0.78 7.03
C GLY A 15 -1.54 2.03 6.65
N LYS A 16 -2.82 2.10 7.05
CA LYS A 16 -3.64 3.30 6.88
C LYS A 16 -3.06 4.49 7.65
N GLU A 17 -2.68 4.32 8.91
CA GLU A 17 -2.12 5.40 9.72
C GLU A 17 -0.83 5.97 9.10
N ILE A 18 0.08 5.10 8.67
CA ILE A 18 1.33 5.48 7.98
C ILE A 18 1.02 6.20 6.66
N TYR A 19 0.08 5.67 5.87
CA TYR A 19 -0.33 6.31 4.62
C TYR A 19 -0.86 7.72 4.88
N GLU A 20 -1.87 7.87 5.73
CA GLU A 20 -2.53 9.15 5.99
C GLU A 20 -1.59 10.20 6.58
N LYS A 21 -0.81 9.83 7.60
CA LYS A 21 -0.03 10.80 8.38
C LYS A 21 1.32 11.15 7.75
N ILE A 22 1.95 10.20 7.05
CA ILE A 22 3.36 10.32 6.64
C ILE A 22 3.50 10.30 5.13
N ILE A 23 2.89 9.32 4.46
CA ILE A 23 3.18 9.05 3.05
C ILE A 23 2.28 9.86 2.10
N ARG A 24 1.02 10.13 2.45
CA ARG A 24 0.05 10.83 1.61
C ARG A 24 0.60 12.16 1.06
N PRO A 25 1.20 13.07 1.87
CA PRO A 25 1.80 14.30 1.36
C PRO A 25 2.95 14.10 0.37
N LEU A 26 3.63 12.94 0.42
CA LEU A 26 4.77 12.60 -0.43
C LEU A 26 4.34 11.84 -1.69
N ALA A 27 3.30 11.01 -1.57
CA ALA A 27 2.87 10.06 -2.59
C ALA A 27 1.74 10.59 -3.47
N GLU A 28 0.81 11.42 -2.96
CA GLU A 28 -0.33 11.97 -3.74
C GLU A 28 0.08 13.16 -4.63
N LYS A 29 1.11 12.94 -5.46
CA LYS A 29 1.49 13.84 -6.54
C LYS A 29 0.77 13.47 -7.82
N THR A 30 0.61 14.43 -8.73
CA THR A 30 -0.09 14.26 -10.01
C THR A 30 0.37 13.02 -10.79
N GLU A 31 1.67 12.74 -10.82
CA GLU A 31 2.29 11.61 -11.51
C GLU A 31 2.04 10.24 -10.85
N ASN A 32 1.52 10.22 -9.63
CA ASN A 32 1.30 9.03 -8.82
C ASN A 32 -0.17 8.72 -8.58
N ILE A 33 -1.07 9.68 -8.77
CA ILE A 33 -2.52 9.45 -8.65
C ILE A 33 -2.93 8.25 -9.51
N GLY A 34 -3.64 7.29 -8.90
CA GLY A 34 -4.09 6.08 -9.57
C GLY A 34 -3.08 4.93 -9.59
N LYS A 35 -1.81 5.14 -9.21
CA LYS A 35 -0.84 4.06 -9.03
C LYS A 35 -1.10 3.28 -7.75
N ILE A 36 -0.54 2.07 -7.69
CA ILE A 36 -0.49 1.25 -6.49
C ILE A 36 0.64 1.75 -5.59
N ILE A 37 0.38 1.75 -4.29
CA ILE A 37 1.39 1.86 -3.26
C ILE A 37 1.36 0.62 -2.38
N SER A 38 2.52 0.05 -2.11
CA SER A 38 2.73 -1.00 -1.11
C SER A 38 3.63 -0.45 0.00
N ILE A 39 3.28 -0.71 1.26
CA ILE A 39 3.98 -0.20 2.44
C ILE A 39 4.34 -1.38 3.33
N ASN A 40 5.61 -1.55 3.68
CA ASN A 40 6.00 -2.38 4.80
C ASN A 40 5.68 -1.64 6.09
N VAL A 41 4.67 -2.11 6.84
CA VAL A 41 4.14 -1.36 8.00
C VAL A 41 5.04 -1.42 9.24
N GLU A 42 6.08 -2.27 9.24
CA GLU A 42 7.08 -2.29 10.32
C GLU A 42 8.15 -1.23 10.12
N THR A 43 8.54 -0.96 8.88
CA THR A 43 9.67 -0.07 8.57
C THR A 43 9.25 1.28 7.99
N GLY A 44 8.02 1.37 7.45
CA GLY A 44 7.55 2.52 6.69
C GLY A 44 8.15 2.61 5.27
N GLU A 45 8.97 1.65 4.85
CA GLU A 45 9.42 1.57 3.46
C GLU A 45 8.23 1.35 2.52
N TYR A 46 8.22 2.04 1.38
CA TYR A 46 7.13 1.92 0.42
C TYR A 46 7.64 1.89 -1.02
N GLU A 47 6.85 1.25 -1.86
CA GLU A 47 7.04 1.14 -3.31
C GLU A 47 5.80 1.66 -4.03
N ILE A 48 5.99 2.44 -5.09
CA ILE A 48 4.92 2.94 -5.96
C ILE A 48 5.10 2.32 -7.34
N GLY A 49 4.01 1.85 -7.94
CA GLY A 49 4.03 1.26 -9.29
C GLY A 49 2.64 0.94 -9.81
N ASP A 50 2.58 0.38 -11.01
CA ASP A 50 1.29 0.08 -11.67
C ASP A 50 0.72 -1.30 -11.29
N ASP A 51 1.56 -2.17 -10.70
CA ASP A 51 1.22 -3.55 -10.39
C ASP A 51 1.48 -3.89 -8.92
N LEU A 52 0.42 -4.33 -8.23
CA LEU A 52 0.44 -4.67 -6.80
C LEU A 52 1.40 -5.81 -6.46
N ILE A 53 1.51 -6.81 -7.33
CA ILE A 53 2.37 -7.97 -7.11
C ILE A 53 3.83 -7.54 -7.22
N ILE A 54 4.16 -6.70 -8.20
CA ILE A 54 5.52 -6.20 -8.40
C ILE A 54 5.97 -5.31 -7.23
N THR A 55 5.15 -4.35 -6.81
CA THR A 55 5.49 -3.47 -5.67
C THR A 55 5.66 -4.28 -4.38
N SER A 56 4.80 -5.26 -4.13
CA SER A 56 4.89 -6.13 -2.94
C SER A 56 6.13 -7.02 -2.98
N ARG A 57 6.47 -7.59 -4.13
CA ARG A 57 7.68 -8.43 -4.30
C ARG A 57 8.97 -7.67 -4.07
N ARG A 58 9.03 -6.38 -4.43
CA ARG A 58 10.22 -5.54 -4.17
C ARG A 58 10.47 -5.37 -2.67
N LEU A 59 9.41 -5.18 -1.88
CA LEU A 59 9.52 -5.14 -0.42
C LEU A 59 9.89 -6.51 0.16
N GLN A 60 9.27 -7.58 -0.35
CA GLN A 60 9.57 -8.96 0.08
C GLN A 60 10.98 -9.42 -0.27
N ALA A 61 11.58 -8.88 -1.33
CA ALA A 61 12.97 -9.14 -1.68
C ALA A 61 13.95 -8.62 -0.61
N LYS A 62 13.56 -7.57 0.15
CA LYS A 62 14.34 -7.04 1.28
C LYS A 62 13.98 -7.75 2.60
N GLN A 63 12.69 -7.96 2.85
CA GLN A 63 12.18 -8.65 4.04
C GLN A 63 11.11 -9.67 3.62
N PRO A 64 11.45 -10.97 3.54
CA PRO A 64 10.55 -12.00 3.01
C PRO A 64 9.20 -12.16 3.73
N ASP A 65 9.14 -11.82 5.03
CA ASP A 65 7.92 -11.86 5.86
C ASP A 65 7.29 -10.47 6.07
N ALA A 66 7.63 -9.48 5.23
CA ALA A 66 7.16 -8.11 5.37
C ALA A 66 5.62 -8.02 5.53
N PRO A 67 5.12 -7.39 6.60
CA PRO A 67 3.69 -7.08 6.73
C PRO A 67 3.34 -5.93 5.79
N ILE A 68 2.81 -6.26 4.61
CA ILE A 68 2.54 -5.28 3.56
C ILE A 68 1.07 -4.86 3.58
N TRP A 69 0.85 -3.55 3.71
CA TRP A 69 -0.43 -2.91 3.37
C TRP A 69 -0.33 -2.30 1.97
N ALA A 70 -1.44 -2.29 1.22
CA ALA A 70 -1.47 -1.69 -0.10
C ALA A 70 -2.71 -0.83 -0.34
N GLY A 71 -2.53 0.22 -1.13
CA GLY A 71 -3.55 1.19 -1.52
C GLY A 71 -3.44 1.57 -3.00
N ARG A 72 -4.47 2.24 -3.52
CA ARG A 72 -4.37 2.98 -4.78
C ARG A 72 -4.42 4.47 -4.47
N ILE A 73 -3.38 5.18 -4.87
CA ILE A 73 -3.13 6.57 -4.49
C ILE A 73 -4.28 7.47 -4.97
N GLY A 74 -4.95 8.16 -4.05
CA GLY A 74 -6.10 9.03 -4.33
C GLY A 74 -7.44 8.32 -4.56
N PHE A 75 -7.57 7.03 -4.23
CA PHE A 75 -8.82 6.28 -4.40
C PHE A 75 -9.22 5.51 -3.13
N ASN A 76 -10.53 5.25 -2.98
CA ASN A 76 -11.09 4.56 -1.82
C ASN A 76 -10.85 3.04 -1.79
N ALA A 77 -10.31 2.46 -2.86
CA ALA A 77 -10.04 1.03 -2.97
C ALA A 77 -8.87 0.75 -3.94
N VAL A 78 -8.23 -0.41 -3.80
CA VAL A 78 -7.12 -0.84 -4.67
C VAL A 78 -7.64 -1.27 -6.05
N TYR A 79 -8.72 -2.05 -6.05
CA TYR A 79 -9.44 -2.54 -7.23
C TYR A 79 -10.95 -2.51 -6.96
N ALA A 80 -11.75 -2.46 -8.03
CA ALA A 80 -13.20 -2.64 -7.96
C ALA A 80 -13.57 -3.92 -8.72
N VAL A 81 -14.45 -4.73 -8.13
CA VAL A 81 -15.01 -5.92 -8.77
C VAL A 81 -16.48 -5.62 -9.07
N GLY A 82 -16.82 -5.46 -10.35
CA GLY A 82 -18.20 -5.15 -10.78
C GLY A 82 -18.69 -3.73 -10.45
N GLY A 83 -17.80 -2.82 -10.05
CA GLY A 83 -18.13 -1.43 -9.70
C GLY A 83 -17.03 -0.43 -10.13
N THR A 84 -17.11 0.80 -9.61
CA THR A 84 -16.20 1.89 -9.97
C THR A 84 -15.36 2.34 -8.77
N LEU A 85 -14.08 2.61 -9.01
CA LEU A 85 -13.20 3.23 -8.03
C LEU A 85 -13.60 4.70 -7.82
N ILE A 86 -13.73 5.13 -6.56
CA ILE A 86 -14.11 6.51 -6.24
C ILE A 86 -12.85 7.29 -5.86
N ARG A 87 -12.64 8.42 -6.52
CA ARG A 87 -11.55 9.33 -6.19
C ARG A 87 -11.83 9.98 -4.84
N THR A 88 -10.89 9.86 -3.91
CA THR A 88 -10.91 10.53 -2.63
C THR A 88 -10.07 11.80 -2.79
N THR A 89 -10.76 12.94 -2.88
CA THR A 89 -10.15 14.28 -2.96
C THR A 89 -9.32 14.60 -1.74
#